data_AF-A0A815ZVA2-F1
#
_entry.id   AF-A0A815ZVA2-F1
#
_cell.length_a   1.000
_cell.length_b   1.000
_cell.length_c   1.000
_cell.angle_alpha   90.00
_cell.angle_beta   90.00
_cell.angle_gamma   90.00
#
_symmetry.space_group_name_H-M   'P 1'
#
loop_
_entity.id
_entity.type
_entity.pdbx_description
1 polymer ?
#
loop_
_entity_poly.entity_id
_entity_poly.type
_entity_poly.pdbx_seq_one_letter_code
_entity_poly.pdbx_strand_id
1 'polypeptide(L)'
;MGRRTKRFENGWMLFKKRTSKIISKKKPAEIEENYETQMDFVDEEDRELEDFKEKITVNDVSDLFELCKSYCPTKHLSVLLYLTMRYFGISCCECDQFLSEIGALKNKTCLKRARIFLSGDLDDFCLDGRGGKRGQDFYDMFPEIETNAKLFTLEKCSEKTADFTALQLANYIDELH
;
A
#
# COMPACT_ATOMS: atom_id res chain seq x y z
N MET A 1 -11.73 9.38 -23.96
CA MET A 1 -11.35 9.27 -22.53
C MET A 1 -12.32 10.15 -21.72
N GLY A 2 -12.96 9.67 -20.64
CA GLY A 2 -13.79 10.59 -19.81
C GLY A 2 -14.97 10.02 -19.00
N ARG A 3 -15.28 8.71 -19.07
CA ARG A 3 -16.42 8.13 -18.31
C ARG A 3 -16.04 7.29 -17.08
N ARG A 4 -14.77 6.90 -16.92
CA ARG A 4 -14.33 6.05 -15.78
C ARG A 4 -14.06 6.83 -14.49
N THR A 5 -13.74 8.11 -14.55
CA THR A 5 -13.37 8.93 -13.38
C THR A 5 -14.58 9.29 -12.49
N LYS A 6 -15.73 9.62 -13.07
CA LYS A 6 -16.91 10.08 -12.30
C LYS A 6 -17.54 9.01 -11.38
N ARG A 7 -17.47 7.71 -11.73
CA ARG A 7 -17.97 6.64 -10.86
C ARG A 7 -17.09 6.41 -9.63
N PHE A 8 -15.77 6.56 -9.79
CA PHE A 8 -14.82 6.44 -8.69
C PHE A 8 -14.93 7.61 -7.71
N GLU A 9 -15.10 8.85 -8.20
CA GLU A 9 -15.26 10.04 -7.34
C GLU A 9 -16.52 9.97 -6.46
N ASN A 10 -17.65 9.48 -7.00
CA ASN A 10 -18.89 9.36 -6.24
C ASN A 10 -18.82 8.26 -5.17
N GLY A 11 -18.20 7.12 -5.48
CA GLY A 11 -17.93 6.05 -4.49
C GLY A 11 -16.97 6.51 -3.39
N TRP A 12 -15.96 7.31 -3.76
CA TRP A 12 -14.96 7.87 -2.86
C TRP A 12 -15.55 8.86 -1.84
N MET A 13 -16.45 9.74 -2.28
CA MET A 13 -17.16 10.69 -1.42
C MET A 13 -18.05 9.98 -0.37
N LEU A 14 -18.68 8.86 -0.75
CA LEU A 14 -19.48 8.04 0.17
C LEU A 14 -18.60 7.32 1.20
N PHE A 15 -17.45 6.80 0.79
CA PHE A 15 -16.49 6.14 1.69
C PHE A 15 -15.90 7.11 2.73
N LYS A 16 -15.52 8.33 2.31
CA LYS A 16 -15.06 9.38 3.24
C LYS A 16 -16.13 9.78 4.26
N LYS A 17 -17.38 9.99 3.81
CA LYS A 17 -18.48 10.36 4.73
C LYS A 17 -18.78 9.27 5.76
N ARG A 18 -18.72 7.99 5.37
CA ARG A 18 -18.96 6.85 6.29
C ARG A 18 -17.84 6.67 7.31
N THR A 19 -16.58 6.77 6.89
CA THR A 19 -15.43 6.63 7.79
C THR A 19 -15.32 7.76 8.81
N SER A 20 -15.63 9.01 8.44
CA SER A 20 -15.69 10.13 9.39
C SER A 20 -16.77 9.97 10.47
N LYS A 21 -17.92 9.37 10.12
CA LYS A 21 -19.00 9.07 11.09
C LYS A 21 -18.58 8.03 12.13
N ILE A 22 -17.87 6.97 11.70
CA ILE A 22 -17.40 5.88 12.57
C ILE A 22 -16.34 6.37 13.55
N ILE A 23 -15.44 7.26 13.11
CA ILE A 23 -14.40 7.85 13.96
C ILE A 23 -15.01 8.76 15.05
N SER A 24 -16.12 9.45 14.77
CA SER A 24 -16.80 10.32 15.75
C SER A 24 -17.59 9.58 16.83
N LYS A 25 -17.94 8.30 16.62
CA LYS A 25 -18.76 7.52 17.57
C LYS A 25 -17.97 6.85 18.70
N LYS A 26 -16.63 6.99 18.76
CA LYS A 26 -15.83 6.54 19.91
C LYS A 26 -15.58 7.69 20.88
N LYS A 27 -16.52 7.90 21.82
CA LYS A 27 -16.26 8.57 23.11
C LYS A 27 -16.00 7.51 24.20
N PRO A 28 -15.19 7.82 25.23
CA PRO A 28 -14.83 6.86 26.27
C PRO A 28 -16.02 6.59 27.21
N ALA A 29 -16.07 5.35 27.68
CA ALA A 29 -17.10 4.84 28.57
C ALA A 29 -17.00 5.47 29.97
N GLU A 30 -18.11 6.06 30.41
CA GLU A 30 -18.51 6.08 31.81
C GLU A 30 -19.91 5.46 31.88
N ILE A 31 -20.03 4.45 32.74
CA ILE A 31 -21.22 3.63 32.95
C ILE A 31 -22.06 4.33 34.02
N GLU A 32 -23.33 4.60 33.74
CA GLU A 32 -24.41 4.43 34.73
C GLU A 32 -25.80 4.40 34.06
N GLU A 33 -26.54 3.34 34.45
CA GLU A 33 -27.99 3.14 34.55
C GLU A 33 -28.97 3.32 33.36
N ASN A 34 -29.52 2.15 32.97
CA ASN A 34 -30.94 1.79 33.01
C ASN A 34 -31.94 2.50 32.09
N TYR A 35 -32.28 1.93 30.92
CA TYR A 35 -33.60 2.12 30.28
C TYR A 35 -34.04 0.88 29.47
N GLU A 36 -35.22 0.39 29.83
CA GLU A 36 -36.29 -0.21 29.03
C GLU A 36 -35.97 -0.78 27.63
N THR A 37 -36.39 -2.03 27.46
CA THR A 37 -36.50 -2.80 26.21
C THR A 37 -37.13 -1.98 25.07
N GLN A 38 -36.31 -1.29 24.28
CA GLN A 38 -36.66 -0.92 22.92
C GLN A 38 -36.50 -2.15 22.04
N MET A 39 -37.58 -2.58 21.38
CA MET A 39 -37.49 -3.51 20.26
C MET A 39 -36.70 -2.81 19.15
N ASP A 40 -35.41 -3.14 19.06
CA ASP A 40 -34.55 -2.73 17.97
C ASP A 40 -35.12 -3.28 16.65
N PHE A 41 -35.60 -2.37 15.81
CA PHE A 41 -35.69 -2.61 14.38
C PHE A 41 -34.26 -2.79 13.88
N VAL A 42 -33.75 -4.02 13.94
CA VAL A 42 -32.53 -4.40 13.22
C VAL A 42 -32.88 -4.25 11.74
N ASP A 43 -32.38 -3.17 11.15
CA ASP A 43 -32.50 -2.88 9.73
C ASP A 43 -32.11 -4.14 8.94
N GLU A 44 -32.96 -4.54 7.99
CA GLU A 44 -32.82 -5.78 7.21
C GLU A 44 -31.44 -5.87 6.52
N GLU A 45 -30.84 -4.72 6.18
CA GLU A 45 -29.48 -4.59 5.63
C GLU A 45 -28.39 -5.05 6.62
N ASP A 46 -28.54 -4.80 7.91
CA ASP A 46 -27.55 -5.22 8.93
C ASP A 46 -27.60 -6.74 9.14
N ARG A 47 -28.80 -7.34 9.00
CA ARG A 47 -29.01 -8.79 9.09
C ARG A 47 -28.38 -9.54 7.90
N GLU A 48 -28.51 -9.01 6.68
CA GLU A 48 -27.84 -9.58 5.51
C GLU A 48 -26.30 -9.49 5.60
N LEU A 49 -25.78 -8.46 6.25
CA LEU A 49 -24.35 -8.25 6.47
C LEU A 49 -23.75 -9.25 7.47
N GLU A 50 -24.48 -9.56 8.54
CA GLU A 50 -24.12 -10.62 9.50
C GLU A 50 -24.10 -11.99 8.80
N ASP A 51 -25.11 -12.27 7.98
CA ASP A 51 -25.21 -13.49 7.18
C ASP A 51 -24.04 -13.64 6.19
N PHE A 52 -23.57 -12.54 5.59
CA PHE A 52 -22.43 -12.55 4.68
C PHE A 52 -21.11 -12.83 5.41
N LYS A 53 -20.95 -12.32 6.63
CA LYS A 53 -19.77 -12.54 7.47
C LYS A 53 -19.63 -13.99 7.91
N GLU A 54 -20.76 -14.69 8.11
CA GLU A 54 -20.77 -16.11 8.44
C GLU A 54 -20.54 -17.01 7.21
N LYS A 55 -20.93 -16.54 6.01
CA LYS A 55 -20.83 -17.31 4.76
C LYS A 55 -19.44 -17.28 4.11
N ILE A 56 -18.68 -16.20 4.30
CA ILE A 56 -17.33 -16.11 3.72
C ILE A 56 -16.35 -16.81 4.65
N THR A 57 -15.81 -17.93 4.19
CA THR A 57 -14.71 -18.58 4.89
C THR A 57 -13.38 -17.91 4.54
N VAL A 58 -12.43 -17.96 5.47
CA VAL A 58 -11.04 -17.51 5.25
C VAL A 58 -10.45 -18.16 3.99
N ASN A 59 -10.82 -19.41 3.72
CA ASN A 59 -10.36 -20.17 2.56
C ASN A 59 -10.83 -19.55 1.25
N ASP A 60 -12.10 -19.10 1.16
CA ASP A 60 -12.63 -18.48 -0.07
C ASP A 60 -11.87 -17.19 -0.43
N VAL A 61 -11.53 -16.40 0.59
CA VAL A 61 -10.77 -15.16 0.40
C VAL A 61 -9.31 -15.46 0.04
N SER A 62 -8.73 -16.50 0.63
CA SER A 62 -7.39 -16.97 0.29
C SER A 62 -7.31 -17.48 -1.14
N ASP A 63 -8.27 -18.29 -1.58
CA ASP A 63 -8.34 -18.83 -2.94
C ASP A 63 -8.55 -17.71 -3.96
N LEU A 64 -9.42 -16.75 -3.65
CA LEU A 64 -9.61 -15.56 -4.48
C LEU A 64 -8.33 -14.73 -4.56
N PHE A 65 -7.62 -14.55 -3.44
CA PHE A 65 -6.35 -13.84 -3.40
C PHE A 65 -5.31 -14.53 -4.29
N GLU A 66 -5.19 -15.85 -4.20
CA GLU A 66 -4.28 -16.65 -5.01
C GLU A 66 -4.63 -16.57 -6.51
N LEU A 67 -5.91 -16.68 -6.85
CA LEU A 67 -6.39 -16.53 -8.23
C LEU A 67 -6.04 -15.15 -8.81
N CYS A 68 -6.17 -14.10 -7.99
CA CYS A 68 -5.89 -12.74 -8.40
C CYS A 68 -4.39 -12.41 -8.51
N LYS A 69 -3.48 -13.14 -7.84
CA LYS A 69 -2.03 -12.90 -7.91
C LYS A 69 -1.48 -12.96 -9.33
N SER A 70 -2.10 -13.77 -10.20
CA SER A 70 -1.69 -13.89 -11.61
C SER A 70 -1.95 -12.63 -12.43
N TYR A 71 -2.89 -11.78 -12.02
CA TYR A 71 -3.32 -10.59 -12.76
C TYR A 71 -2.90 -9.27 -12.09
N CYS A 72 -2.62 -9.30 -10.78
CA CYS A 72 -2.36 -8.09 -10.00
C CYS A 72 -1.18 -8.29 -9.06
N PRO A 73 -0.25 -7.32 -8.95
CA PRO A 73 0.84 -7.40 -7.99
C PRO A 73 0.33 -7.67 -6.58
N THR A 74 0.94 -8.64 -5.89
CA THR A 74 0.59 -9.04 -4.52
C THR A 74 0.49 -7.85 -3.58
N LYS A 75 1.32 -6.81 -3.78
CA LYS A 75 1.26 -5.55 -3.05
C LYS A 75 -0.13 -4.90 -3.13
N HIS A 76 -0.67 -4.71 -4.33
CA HIS A 76 -1.93 -4.01 -4.52
C HIS A 76 -3.08 -4.81 -3.93
N LEU A 77 -3.10 -6.13 -4.17
CA LEU A 77 -4.10 -7.02 -3.58
C LEU A 77 -4.06 -7.00 -2.06
N SER A 78 -2.87 -7.06 -1.46
CA SER A 78 -2.70 -7.02 0.01
C SER A 78 -3.24 -5.72 0.59
N VAL A 79 -3.00 -4.59 -0.06
CA VAL A 79 -3.49 -3.28 0.41
C VAL A 79 -5.00 -3.16 0.26
N LEU A 80 -5.57 -3.63 -0.86
CA LEU A 80 -7.02 -3.64 -1.06
C LEU A 80 -7.72 -4.52 -0.03
N LEU A 81 -7.19 -5.72 0.19
CA LEU A 81 -7.71 -6.66 1.18
C LEU A 81 -7.63 -6.08 2.59
N TYR A 82 -6.49 -5.49 2.95
CA TYR A 82 -6.34 -4.76 4.19
C TYR A 82 -7.38 -3.64 4.34
N LEU A 83 -7.56 -2.78 3.33
CA LEU A 83 -8.54 -1.69 3.37
C LEU A 83 -9.97 -2.23 3.55
N THR A 84 -10.32 -3.33 2.90
CA THR A 84 -11.62 -3.99 3.03
C THR A 84 -11.83 -4.53 4.45
N MET A 85 -10.85 -5.23 5.02
CA MET A 85 -10.92 -5.72 6.40
C MET A 85 -11.06 -4.56 7.41
N ARG A 86 -10.32 -3.47 7.18
CA ARG A 86 -10.42 -2.25 8.00
C ARG A 86 -11.78 -1.56 7.86
N TYR A 87 -12.38 -1.61 6.67
CA TYR A 87 -13.73 -1.10 6.44
C TYR A 87 -14.78 -1.88 7.25
N PHE A 88 -14.65 -3.19 7.34
CA PHE A 88 -15.49 -4.05 8.19
C PHE A 88 -15.16 -3.98 9.69
N GLY A 89 -14.24 -3.11 10.11
CA GLY A 89 -13.92 -2.90 11.52
C GLY A 89 -13.03 -3.98 12.15
N ILE A 90 -12.44 -4.89 11.35
CA ILE A 90 -11.54 -5.94 11.85
C ILE A 90 -10.30 -5.30 12.50
N SER A 91 -9.87 -5.83 13.65
CA SER A 91 -8.75 -5.25 14.40
C SER A 91 -7.43 -5.37 13.64
N CYS A 92 -6.45 -4.53 13.99
CA CYS A 92 -5.14 -4.55 13.34
C CYS A 92 -4.41 -5.89 13.57
N CYS A 93 -4.60 -6.51 14.73
CA CYS A 93 -3.98 -7.78 15.07
C CYS A 93 -4.56 -8.92 14.22
N GLU A 94 -5.89 -8.99 14.11
CA GLU A 94 -6.57 -9.98 13.26
C GLU A 94 -6.22 -9.78 11.77
N CYS A 95 -6.12 -8.54 11.30
CA CYS A 95 -5.64 -8.25 9.95
C CYS A 95 -4.23 -8.79 9.72
N ASP A 96 -3.31 -8.60 10.67
CA ASP A 96 -1.92 -9.05 10.52
C ASP A 96 -1.81 -10.57 10.51
N GLN A 97 -2.57 -11.24 11.37
CA GLN A 97 -2.65 -12.71 11.40
C GLN A 97 -3.18 -13.25 10.07
N PHE A 98 -4.36 -12.79 9.65
CA PHE A 98 -4.99 -13.23 8.40
C PHE A 98 -4.12 -12.96 7.18
N LEU A 99 -3.55 -11.74 7.05
CA LEU A 99 -2.67 -11.41 5.93
C LEU A 99 -1.41 -12.28 5.93
N SER A 100 -0.88 -12.64 7.10
CA SER A 100 0.28 -13.53 7.20
C SER A 100 -0.07 -14.96 6.79
N GLU A 101 -1.24 -15.46 7.18
CA GLU A 101 -1.73 -16.81 6.84
C GLU A 101 -1.85 -17.02 5.32
N ILE A 102 -2.33 -16.01 4.58
CA ILE A 102 -2.47 -16.08 3.11
C ILE A 102 -1.20 -15.67 2.33
N GLY A 103 -0.10 -15.38 3.03
CA GLY A 103 1.16 -14.92 2.41
C GLY A 103 1.08 -13.53 1.76
N ALA A 104 0.19 -12.67 2.26
CA ALA A 104 0.10 -11.27 1.87
C ALA A 104 1.15 -10.39 2.59
N LEU A 105 1.16 -9.09 2.29
CA LEU A 105 2.01 -8.14 3.01
C LEU A 105 1.57 -7.99 4.47
N LYS A 106 2.54 -7.88 5.38
CA LYS A 106 2.29 -7.57 6.81
C LYS A 106 1.48 -6.30 6.97
N ASN A 107 0.67 -6.24 8.03
CA ASN A 107 -0.22 -5.12 8.33
C ASN A 107 0.54 -3.78 8.33
N LYS A 108 1.71 -3.69 8.97
CA LYS A 108 2.49 -2.44 9.01
C LYS A 108 2.80 -1.90 7.60
N THR A 109 3.12 -2.78 6.66
CA THR A 109 3.40 -2.42 5.26
C THR A 109 2.11 -2.05 4.53
N CYS A 110 1.04 -2.82 4.72
CA CYS A 110 -0.28 -2.52 4.17
C CYS A 110 -0.79 -1.17 4.65
N LEU A 111 -0.65 -0.84 5.94
CA LEU A 111 -1.02 0.45 6.50
C LEU A 111 -0.23 1.60 5.88
N LYS A 112 1.09 1.46 5.72
CA LYS A 112 1.91 2.50 5.06
C LYS A 112 1.43 2.74 3.63
N ARG A 113 1.23 1.67 2.86
CA ARG A 113 0.79 1.76 1.46
C ARG A 113 -0.67 2.23 1.33
N ALA A 114 -1.53 1.83 2.26
CA ALA A 114 -2.90 2.30 2.36
C ALA A 114 -2.96 3.82 2.59
N ARG A 115 -2.06 4.38 3.41
CA ARG A 115 -1.99 5.84 3.59
C ARG A 115 -1.65 6.58 2.29
N ILE A 116 -0.69 6.07 1.52
CA ILE A 116 -0.30 6.62 0.22
C ILE A 116 -1.46 6.49 -0.79
N PHE A 117 -2.11 5.33 -0.82
CA PHE A 117 -3.32 5.14 -1.63
C PHE A 117 -4.42 6.14 -1.24
N LEU A 118 -4.63 6.35 0.06
CA LEU A 118 -5.65 7.25 0.58
C LEU A 118 -5.33 8.74 0.37
N SER A 119 -4.05 9.11 0.26
CA SER A 119 -3.64 10.47 -0.11
C SER A 119 -3.85 10.77 -1.59
N GLY A 120 -4.16 9.77 -2.41
CA GLY A 120 -4.35 9.92 -3.85
C GLY A 120 -3.06 9.99 -4.65
N ASP A 121 -1.92 9.71 -4.01
CA ASP A 121 -0.62 9.63 -4.68
C ASP A 121 -0.46 8.25 -5.31
N LEU A 122 -1.11 8.07 -6.47
CA LEU A 122 -1.13 6.80 -7.18
C LEU A 122 0.25 6.47 -7.79
N ASP A 123 1.06 7.48 -8.10
CA ASP A 123 2.39 7.28 -8.63
C ASP A 123 3.30 6.64 -7.56
N ASP A 124 3.36 7.21 -6.35
CA ASP A 124 4.10 6.61 -5.23
C ASP A 124 3.51 5.27 -4.77
N PHE A 125 2.19 5.09 -4.89
CA PHE A 125 1.55 3.82 -4.60
C PHE A 125 2.02 2.71 -5.57
N CYS A 126 2.04 3.01 -6.87
CA CYS A 126 2.48 2.10 -7.92
C CYS A 126 3.98 1.78 -7.80
N LEU A 127 4.81 2.75 -7.38
CA LEU A 127 6.24 2.55 -7.17
C LEU A 127 6.52 1.49 -6.10
N ASP A 128 7.18 0.41 -6.48
CA ASP A 128 7.40 -0.73 -5.59
C ASP A 128 8.49 -0.48 -4.54
N GLY A 129 9.19 0.64 -4.61
CA GLY A 129 10.28 1.00 -3.68
C GLY A 129 11.49 0.06 -3.74
N ARG A 130 11.37 -1.06 -4.47
CA ARG A 130 12.42 -2.04 -4.76
C ARG A 130 13.30 -1.56 -5.90
N GLY A 131 13.95 -0.40 -5.76
CA GLY A 131 15.10 0.02 -6.58
C GLY A 131 15.05 -0.23 -8.10
N GLY A 132 13.86 -0.37 -8.70
CA GLY A 132 13.72 -0.56 -10.14
C GLY A 132 14.13 0.74 -10.79
N LYS A 133 14.97 0.65 -11.83
CA LYS A 133 15.44 1.78 -12.65
C LYS A 133 14.33 2.82 -12.71
N ARG A 134 14.61 4.00 -12.15
CA ARG A 134 13.71 5.13 -12.35
C ARG A 134 13.78 5.39 -13.87
N GLY A 135 12.63 5.67 -14.51
CA GLY A 135 12.56 5.70 -15.97
C GLY A 135 13.70 6.52 -16.59
N GLN A 136 14.29 6.04 -17.69
CA GLN A 136 15.50 6.58 -18.33
C GLN A 136 16.40 7.35 -17.36
N ASP A 137 17.07 6.62 -16.47
CA ASP A 137 18.10 7.22 -15.63
C ASP A 137 19.14 7.88 -16.55
N PHE A 138 19.80 8.97 -16.12
CA PHE A 138 20.78 9.69 -16.95
C PHE A 138 21.80 8.74 -17.64
N TYR A 139 22.22 7.70 -16.92
CA TYR A 139 23.12 6.65 -17.41
C TYR A 139 22.52 5.72 -18.48
N ASP A 140 21.19 5.64 -18.60
CA ASP A 140 20.53 4.92 -19.69
C ASP A 140 20.68 5.64 -21.04
N MET A 141 20.81 6.98 -21.00
CA MET A 141 21.05 7.78 -22.20
C MET A 141 22.54 7.93 -22.52
N PHE A 142 23.41 7.78 -21.53
CA PHE A 142 24.86 7.93 -21.65
C PHE A 142 25.61 6.76 -20.99
N PRO A 143 25.52 5.54 -21.57
CA PRO A 143 26.15 4.34 -21.01
C PRO A 143 27.68 4.42 -20.96
N GLU A 144 28.30 5.21 -21.83
CA GLU A 144 29.73 5.50 -21.83
C GLU A 144 30.18 6.22 -20.56
N ILE A 145 29.39 7.19 -20.06
CA ILE A 145 29.68 7.91 -18.82
C ILE A 145 29.61 6.96 -17.62
N GLU A 146 28.62 6.07 -17.59
CA GLU A 146 28.50 5.05 -16.53
C GLU A 146 29.71 4.11 -16.54
N THR A 147 30.16 3.72 -17.73
CA THR A 147 31.31 2.83 -17.89
C THR A 147 32.60 3.49 -17.41
N ASN A 148 32.85 4.75 -17.79
CA ASN A 148 34.02 5.52 -17.36
C ASN A 148 34.02 5.75 -15.84
N ALA A 149 32.86 6.05 -15.25
CA ALA A 149 32.72 6.21 -13.80
C ALA A 149 33.04 4.92 -13.03
N LYS A 150 32.61 3.77 -13.55
CA LYS A 150 32.95 2.46 -12.98
C LYS A 150 34.45 2.16 -13.08
N LEU A 151 35.07 2.45 -14.22
CA LEU A 151 36.51 2.25 -14.42
C LEU A 151 37.34 3.09 -13.43
N PHE A 152 37.03 4.39 -13.32
CA PHE A 152 37.67 5.27 -12.34
C PHE A 152 37.53 4.73 -10.91
N THR A 153 36.32 4.32 -10.53
CA THR A 153 36.07 3.79 -9.19
C THR A 153 36.86 2.51 -8.94
N LEU A 154 36.95 1.60 -9.91
CA LEU A 154 37.74 0.37 -9.82
C LEU A 154 39.23 0.67 -9.68
N GLU A 155 39.76 1.63 -10.45
CA GLU A 155 41.15 2.07 -10.37
C GLU A 155 41.48 2.63 -8.99
N LYS A 156 40.63 3.53 -8.47
CA LYS A 156 40.82 4.10 -7.12
C LYS A 156 40.64 3.08 -6.00
N CYS A 157 39.72 2.13 -6.13
CA CYS A 157 39.62 1.02 -5.18
C CYS A 157 40.85 0.10 -5.21
N SER A 158 41.54 -0.02 -6.35
CA SER A 158 42.76 -0.83 -6.48
C SER A 158 43.95 -0.24 -5.72
N GLU A 159 43.98 1.08 -5.54
CA GLU A 159 44.99 1.81 -4.77
C GLU A 159 44.90 1.52 -3.25
N LYS A 160 43.83 0.85 -2.79
CA LYS A 160 43.53 0.53 -1.38
C LYS A 160 43.46 1.76 -0.46
N THR A 161 43.23 2.94 -1.05
CA THR A 161 42.96 4.19 -0.35
C THR A 161 41.49 4.54 -0.55
N ALA A 162 40.85 5.15 0.46
CA ALA A 162 39.42 5.47 0.44
C ALA A 162 39.18 6.97 0.28
N ASP A 163 40.11 7.65 -0.40
CA ASP A 163 40.27 9.10 -0.29
C ASP A 163 39.72 9.82 -1.53
N PHE A 164 39.16 9.07 -2.50
CA PHE A 164 38.67 9.65 -3.73
C PHE A 164 37.36 10.41 -3.49
N THR A 165 37.23 11.57 -4.14
CA THR A 165 36.07 12.46 -3.98
C THR A 165 35.21 12.48 -5.23
N ALA A 166 33.94 12.85 -5.07
CA ALA A 166 33.03 13.04 -6.21
C ALA A 166 33.56 14.07 -7.22
N LEU A 167 34.31 15.07 -6.75
CA LEU A 167 34.92 16.08 -7.62
C LEU A 167 36.00 15.49 -8.54
N GLN A 168 36.82 14.57 -8.03
CA GLN A 168 37.83 13.89 -8.85
C GLN A 168 37.21 13.00 -9.92
N LEU A 169 36.10 12.32 -9.58
CA LEU A 169 35.33 11.56 -10.55
C LEU A 169 34.72 12.46 -11.64
N ALA A 170 34.16 13.61 -11.26
CA ALA A 170 33.61 14.58 -12.21
C ALA A 170 34.68 15.09 -13.18
N ASN A 171 35.83 15.53 -12.66
CA ASN A 171 36.95 15.99 -13.48
C ASN A 171 37.47 14.90 -14.42
N TYR A 172 37.55 13.64 -13.95
CA TYR A 172 37.97 12.51 -14.79
C TYR A 172 37.01 12.26 -15.96
N ILE A 173 35.70 12.37 -15.72
CA ILE A 173 34.69 12.23 -16.79
C ILE A 173 34.78 13.40 -17.78
N ASP A 174 34.95 14.63 -17.27
CA ASP A 174 35.08 15.83 -18.10
C ASP A 174 36.37 15.85 -18.94
N GLU A 175 37.46 15.23 -18.48
CA GLU A 175 38.71 15.11 -19.26
C GLU A 175 38.61 14.09 -20.41
N LEU A 176 37.66 13.15 -20.33
CA LEU A 176 37.44 12.10 -21.34
C LEU A 176 36.48 12.52 -22.46
N HIS A 177 35.79 13.66 -22.32
CA HIS A 177 34.73 14.13 -23.22
C HIS A 177 34.97 15.57 -23.70
#